data_AF-A0AA35NV97-F1
#
_entry.id   AF-A0AA35NV97-F1
#
_cell.length_a   1.000
_cell.length_b   1.000
_cell.length_c   1.000
_cell.angle_alpha   90.00
_cell.angle_beta   90.00
_cell.angle_gamma   90.00
#
_symmetry.space_group_name_H-M   'P 1'
#
loop_
_entity.id
_entity.type
_entity.pdbx_description
1 polymer ?
#
loop_
_entity_poly.entity_id
_entity_poly.type
_entity_poly.pdbx_seq_one_letter_code
_entity_poly.pdbx_strand_id
1 'polypeptide(L)'
;MALGSTYSGRPKGAVCASRAWNKALHKMVIQDMFLEGKTFLGQEEVFMTSNVFAGVKIDPKSLVKTLDIDVRSISSAIKGEDEKVLLPKKEKMKLRKERWLQKIENIKLAKQQQKAEAKRKATPVVGDLHPLMDALPELSDMVAASKFCRHPKTPAKKMLLTNFCQMKSTQKRQVLMQEVAQFHKTISDPLFKASPLTVLGEHLSKRLQLEREGKPF
;
A
#
# COMPACT_ATOMS: atom_id res chain seq x y z
N MET A 1 35.85 -53.80 33.40
CA MET A 1 34.40 -53.56 33.17
C MET A 1 34.29 -52.57 32.02
N ALA A 2 33.93 -53.05 30.83
CA ALA A 2 33.81 -52.26 29.61
C ALA A 2 32.35 -51.83 29.44
N LEU A 3 32.09 -50.52 29.33
CA LEU A 3 30.77 -49.99 28.97
C LEU A 3 30.81 -49.55 27.51
N GLY A 4 30.19 -50.36 26.65
CA GLY A 4 30.01 -50.07 25.23
C GLY A 4 28.98 -48.99 25.00
N SER A 5 29.35 -47.96 24.23
CA SER A 5 28.46 -46.92 23.72
C SER A 5 27.86 -47.40 22.39
N THR A 6 26.55 -47.68 22.37
CA THR A 6 25.83 -48.03 21.14
C THR A 6 25.28 -46.76 20.48
N TYR A 7 25.81 -46.44 19.30
CA TYR A 7 25.38 -45.34 18.45
C TYR A 7 24.13 -45.77 17.68
N SER A 8 22.95 -45.27 18.08
CA SER A 8 21.71 -45.48 17.32
C SER A 8 21.63 -44.51 16.14
N GLY A 9 21.66 -45.09 14.94
CA GLY A 9 21.49 -44.38 13.68
C GLY A 9 20.10 -43.74 13.58
N ARG A 10 20.08 -42.43 13.29
CA ARG A 10 18.87 -41.63 13.10
C ARG A 10 18.30 -41.89 11.68
N PRO A 11 17.04 -42.30 11.50
CA PRO A 11 16.48 -42.54 10.18
C PRO A 11 16.31 -41.21 9.43
N LYS A 12 16.96 -41.09 8.27
CA LYS A 12 16.73 -40.04 7.27
C LYS A 12 15.52 -40.45 6.43
N GLY A 13 14.37 -39.80 6.63
CA GLY A 13 13.23 -40.04 5.74
C GLY A 13 11.89 -39.58 6.29
N ALA A 14 11.72 -38.28 6.58
CA ALA A 14 10.40 -37.74 6.90
C ALA A 14 10.27 -36.24 6.55
N VAL A 15 10.69 -35.84 5.34
CA VAL A 15 10.44 -34.48 4.83
C VAL A 15 9.89 -34.55 3.40
N CYS A 16 8.90 -35.41 3.16
CA CYS A 16 8.18 -35.43 1.87
C CYS A 16 6.65 -35.45 1.97
N ALA A 17 6.07 -35.72 3.15
CA ALA A 17 4.61 -35.77 3.27
C ALA A 17 3.95 -34.38 3.25
N SER A 18 4.44 -33.37 3.97
CA SER A 18 3.68 -32.11 4.15
C SER A 18 3.54 -31.21 2.91
N ARG A 19 4.38 -31.33 1.88
CA ARG A 19 4.23 -30.53 0.64
C ARG A 19 3.17 -31.09 -0.30
N ALA A 20 2.95 -32.40 -0.29
CA ALA A 20 1.99 -33.05 -1.17
C ALA A 20 0.55 -32.70 -0.77
N TRP A 21 0.28 -32.62 0.54
CA TRP A 21 -1.05 -32.30 1.08
C TRP A 21 -1.46 -30.85 0.79
N ASN A 22 -0.52 -29.90 0.89
CA ASN A 22 -0.77 -28.50 0.56
C ASN A 22 -1.01 -28.27 -0.94
N LYS A 23 -0.36 -29.02 -1.82
CA LYS A 23 -0.64 -28.94 -3.28
C LYS A 23 -2.00 -29.55 -3.64
N ALA A 24 -2.40 -30.64 -2.98
CA ALA A 24 -3.70 -31.28 -3.20
C ALA A 24 -4.87 -30.39 -2.75
N LEU A 25 -4.75 -29.76 -1.57
CA LEU A 25 -5.74 -28.80 -1.06
C LEU A 25 -5.87 -27.57 -1.97
N HIS A 26 -4.77 -27.05 -2.49
CA HIS A 26 -4.81 -25.92 -3.42
C HIS A 26 -5.41 -26.29 -4.79
N LYS A 27 -5.26 -27.55 -5.22
CA LYS A 27 -5.86 -28.04 -6.48
C LYS A 27 -7.37 -28.25 -6.34
N MET A 28 -7.85 -28.74 -5.19
CA MET A 28 -9.29 -28.86 -4.91
C MET A 28 -9.98 -27.48 -4.83
N VAL A 29 -9.39 -26.52 -4.11
CA VAL A 29 -9.97 -25.16 -3.99
C VAL A 29 -10.04 -24.42 -5.34
N ILE A 30 -9.08 -24.65 -6.24
CA ILE A 30 -9.10 -24.03 -7.58
C ILE A 30 -10.10 -24.73 -8.51
N GLN A 31 -10.34 -26.03 -8.35
CA GLN A 31 -11.30 -26.78 -9.16
C GLN A 31 -12.75 -26.43 -8.77
N ASP A 32 -13.04 -26.26 -7.47
CA ASP A 32 -14.37 -25.91 -6.99
C ASP A 32 -14.78 -24.47 -7.36
N MET A 33 -13.82 -23.53 -7.46
CA MET A 33 -14.11 -22.18 -7.97
C MET A 33 -14.36 -22.10 -9.49
N PHE A 34 -14.09 -23.17 -10.25
CA PHE A 34 -14.23 -23.17 -11.71
C PHE A 34 -15.55 -23.80 -12.21
N LEU A 35 -16.37 -24.37 -11.31
CA LEU A 35 -17.60 -25.07 -11.66
C LEU A 35 -18.90 -24.31 -11.33
N GLU A 36 -18.83 -23.12 -10.74
CA GLU A 36 -19.99 -22.27 -10.42
C GLU A 36 -20.20 -21.09 -11.39
N GLY A 37 -19.55 -21.13 -12.55
CA GLY A 37 -19.56 -20.05 -13.55
C GLY A 37 -20.29 -20.39 -14.85
N LYS A 38 -21.60 -20.70 -14.81
CA LYS A 38 -22.54 -20.76 -15.95
C LYS A 38 -23.94 -21.06 -15.38
N THR A 39 -25.03 -20.32 -15.55
CA THR A 39 -25.53 -19.40 -16.60
C THR A 39 -26.71 -18.59 -16.03
N PHE A 40 -26.86 -17.31 -16.39
CA PHE A 40 -28.20 -16.76 -16.68
C PHE A 40 -28.08 -15.56 -17.65
N LEU A 41 -28.93 -15.58 -18.68
CA LEU A 41 -28.89 -14.79 -19.91
C LEU A 41 -29.35 -13.33 -19.74
N GLY A 42 -28.84 -12.47 -20.62
CA GLY A 42 -29.61 -11.37 -21.18
C GLY A 42 -29.06 -9.97 -20.92
N GLN A 43 -28.09 -9.52 -21.72
CA GLN A 43 -28.21 -8.33 -22.57
C GLN A 43 -26.95 -8.19 -23.43
N GLU A 44 -27.16 -7.69 -24.65
CA GLU A 44 -26.14 -7.51 -25.70
C GLU A 44 -24.95 -6.69 -25.20
N GLU A 45 -23.84 -7.36 -24.91
CA GLU A 45 -22.53 -6.75 -25.08
C GLU A 45 -21.96 -7.29 -26.39
N VAL A 46 -21.85 -6.40 -27.37
CA VAL A 46 -21.02 -6.61 -28.56
C VAL A 46 -19.58 -6.65 -28.06
N PHE A 47 -19.16 -7.83 -27.61
CA PHE A 47 -17.80 -8.14 -27.25
C PHE A 47 -16.96 -7.94 -28.51
N MET A 48 -16.23 -6.83 -28.59
CA MET A 48 -15.25 -6.55 -29.63
C MET A 48 -14.17 -7.65 -29.55
N THR A 49 -14.39 -8.78 -30.21
CA THR A 49 -13.45 -9.90 -30.36
C THR A 49 -12.34 -9.59 -31.35
N SER A 50 -12.43 -8.48 -32.08
CA SER A 50 -11.36 -8.02 -32.96
C SER A 50 -10.25 -7.42 -32.11
N ASN A 51 -9.09 -8.08 -32.17
CA ASN A 51 -7.85 -7.61 -31.57
C ASN A 51 -7.61 -6.15 -32.02
N VAL A 52 -7.67 -5.19 -31.09
CA VAL A 52 -7.67 -3.72 -31.35
C VAL A 52 -6.49 -3.27 -32.22
N PHE A 53 -5.40 -4.04 -32.22
CA PHE A 53 -4.17 -3.77 -32.96
C PHE A 53 -4.00 -4.60 -34.24
N ALA A 54 -4.99 -5.41 -34.65
CA ALA A 54 -4.87 -6.30 -35.81
C ALA A 54 -4.55 -5.57 -37.13
N GLY A 55 -4.93 -4.30 -37.24
CA GLY A 55 -4.64 -3.46 -38.41
C GLY A 55 -3.39 -2.58 -38.29
N VAL A 56 -2.72 -2.56 -37.14
CA VAL A 56 -1.63 -1.60 -36.90
C VAL A 56 -0.30 -2.20 -37.33
N LYS A 57 0.23 -1.73 -38.46
CA LYS A 57 1.61 -2.01 -38.90
C LYS A 57 2.56 -1.03 -38.22
N ILE A 58 3.25 -1.50 -37.19
CA ILE A 58 4.24 -0.69 -36.49
C ILE A 58 5.63 -1.04 -37.04
N ASP A 59 6.28 -0.08 -37.70
CA ASP A 59 7.61 -0.28 -38.24
C ASP A 59 8.67 -0.22 -37.13
N PRO A 60 9.58 -1.20 -37.03
CA PRO A 60 10.55 -1.28 -35.93
C PRO A 60 11.52 -0.10 -35.88
N LYS A 61 11.75 0.56 -37.03
CA LYS A 61 12.59 1.77 -37.14
C LYS A 61 11.94 2.99 -36.47
N SER A 62 10.61 3.01 -36.33
CA SER A 62 9.86 4.10 -35.70
C SER A 62 9.84 4.05 -34.17
N LEU A 63 10.19 2.90 -33.58
CA LEU A 63 10.21 2.71 -32.12
C LEU A 63 11.41 3.37 -31.45
N VAL A 64 12.42 3.77 -32.21
CA VAL A 64 13.60 4.46 -31.69
C VAL A 64 13.28 5.94 -31.55
N LYS A 65 12.35 6.28 -30.64
CA LYS A 65 12.21 7.64 -30.13
C LYS A 65 13.29 7.86 -29.08
N THR A 66 14.40 8.48 -29.48
CA THR A 66 15.33 9.11 -28.55
C THR A 66 14.61 10.31 -27.95
N LEU A 67 13.95 10.11 -26.81
CA LEU A 67 13.40 11.22 -26.03
C LEU A 67 14.57 11.97 -25.42
N ASP A 68 14.68 13.26 -25.72
CA ASP A 68 15.60 14.15 -25.02
C ASP A 68 15.23 14.11 -23.53
N ILE A 69 16.21 13.67 -22.73
CA ILE A 69 16.05 13.52 -21.29
C ILE A 69 15.85 14.93 -20.72
N ASP A 70 14.59 15.27 -20.46
CA ASP A 70 14.22 16.51 -19.81
C ASP A 70 14.97 16.62 -18.48
N VAL A 71 15.79 17.68 -18.35
CA VAL A 71 16.70 17.94 -17.22
C VAL A 71 15.93 17.95 -15.89
N ARG A 72 14.61 18.19 -15.93
CA ARG A 72 13.72 18.12 -14.77
C ARG A 72 13.52 16.69 -14.21
N SER A 73 13.78 15.65 -14.99
CA SER A 73 13.72 14.24 -14.58
C SER A 73 15.00 13.74 -13.87
N ILE A 74 16.10 14.49 -13.94
CA ILE A 74 17.38 14.11 -13.31
C ILE A 74 17.29 14.23 -11.78
N SER A 75 16.51 15.18 -11.27
CA SER A 75 16.36 15.42 -9.83
C SER A 75 15.73 14.24 -9.06
N SER A 76 14.97 13.37 -9.74
CA SER A 76 14.44 12.13 -9.14
C SER A 76 15.38 10.93 -9.30
N ALA A 77 16.40 11.01 -10.16
CA ALA A 77 17.41 9.97 -10.36
C ALA A 77 18.57 10.07 -9.34
N ILE A 78 18.98 11.28 -8.94
CA ILE A 78 20.14 11.51 -8.07
C ILE A 78 19.97 10.93 -6.65
N LYS A 79 18.73 10.82 -6.13
CA LYS A 79 18.52 10.24 -4.78
C LYS A 79 18.65 8.70 -4.75
N GLY A 80 18.92 8.09 -5.90
CA GLY A 80 19.23 6.67 -6.07
C GLY A 80 20.38 6.48 -7.05
N GLU A 81 21.36 7.39 -7.06
CA GLU A 81 22.62 7.30 -7.84
C GLU A 81 23.57 6.24 -7.27
N ASP A 82 23.05 5.07 -6.91
CA ASP A 82 23.71 3.89 -7.41
C ASP A 82 23.14 3.78 -8.82
N GLU A 83 23.87 4.26 -9.84
CA GLU A 83 23.64 3.83 -11.21
C GLU A 83 23.32 2.33 -11.15
N LYS A 84 22.55 1.79 -12.10
CA LYS A 84 22.44 0.34 -12.22
C LYS A 84 23.80 -0.28 -12.63
N VAL A 85 24.92 0.16 -12.07
CA VAL A 85 26.17 -0.56 -11.87
C VAL A 85 25.73 -1.98 -11.60
N LEU A 86 26.00 -2.83 -12.58
CA LEU A 86 25.77 -4.25 -12.49
C LEU A 86 26.80 -4.77 -11.49
N LEU A 87 26.57 -4.50 -10.20
CA LEU A 87 27.48 -4.89 -9.14
C LEU A 87 27.64 -6.40 -9.22
N PRO A 88 28.88 -6.91 -9.12
CA PRO A 88 29.12 -8.34 -9.10
C PRO A 88 28.29 -9.00 -8.00
N LYS A 89 27.84 -10.25 -8.25
CA LYS A 89 26.98 -11.02 -7.33
C LYS A 89 27.51 -11.02 -5.89
N LYS A 90 28.84 -11.04 -5.72
CA LYS A 90 29.53 -10.97 -4.42
C LYS A 90 29.22 -9.69 -3.66
N GLU A 91 29.28 -8.52 -4.32
CA GLU A 91 28.99 -7.22 -3.70
C GLU A 91 27.50 -7.07 -3.39
N LYS A 92 26.63 -7.51 -4.31
CA LYS A 92 25.18 -7.55 -4.06
C LYS A 92 24.83 -8.38 -2.83
N MET A 93 25.53 -9.49 -2.60
CA MET A 93 25.31 -10.30 -1.41
C MET A 93 25.80 -9.63 -0.13
N LYS A 94 26.95 -8.96 -0.17
CA LYS A 94 27.45 -8.17 0.97
C LYS A 94 26.46 -7.07 1.35
N LEU A 95 25.98 -6.28 0.38
CA LEU A 95 25.01 -5.21 0.62
C LEU A 95 23.68 -5.74 1.19
N ARG A 96 23.24 -6.93 0.77
CA ARG A 96 22.06 -7.57 1.37
C ARG A 96 22.27 -7.92 2.84
N LYS A 97 23.43 -8.50 3.17
CA LYS A 97 23.80 -8.82 4.56
C LYS A 97 23.90 -7.54 5.41
N GLU A 98 24.54 -6.51 4.88
CA GLU A 98 24.72 -5.24 5.57
C GLU A 98 23.37 -4.56 5.86
N ARG A 99 22.52 -4.41 4.85
CA ARG A 99 21.16 -3.87 5.03
C ARG A 99 20.33 -4.68 6.02
N TRP A 100 20.51 -6.01 6.06
CA TRP A 100 19.84 -6.85 7.04
C TRP A 100 20.36 -6.58 8.46
N LEU A 101 21.67 -6.48 8.66
CA LEU A 101 22.28 -6.19 9.96
C LEU A 101 21.86 -4.81 10.47
N GLN A 102 21.96 -3.79 9.63
CA GLN A 102 21.48 -2.44 9.93
C GLN A 102 20.01 -2.44 10.35
N LYS A 103 19.17 -3.20 9.65
CA LYS A 103 17.75 -3.35 10.02
C LYS A 103 17.58 -3.96 11.41
N ILE A 104 18.37 -4.99 11.75
CA ILE A 104 18.33 -5.60 13.09
C ILE A 104 18.74 -4.58 14.16
N GLU A 105 19.84 -3.86 13.93
CA GLU A 105 20.37 -2.87 14.87
C GLU A 105 19.37 -1.74 15.10
N ASN A 106 18.77 -1.19 14.04
CA ASN A 106 17.73 -0.17 14.15
C ASN A 106 16.51 -0.66 14.96
N ILE A 107 16.09 -1.91 14.76
CA ILE A 107 14.99 -2.50 15.55
C ILE A 107 15.38 -2.65 17.03
N LYS A 108 16.62 -3.05 17.33
CA LYS A 108 17.12 -3.16 18.71
C LYS A 108 17.15 -1.80 19.39
N LEU A 109 17.68 -0.78 18.72
CA LEU A 109 17.73 0.60 19.21
C LEU A 109 16.33 1.14 19.49
N ALA A 110 15.41 1.01 18.54
CA ALA A 110 14.01 1.45 18.72
C ALA A 110 13.34 0.75 19.91
N LYS A 111 13.55 -0.57 20.09
CA LYS A 111 13.03 -1.31 21.25
C LYS A 111 13.66 -0.86 22.57
N GLN A 112 14.95 -0.53 22.58
CA GLN A 112 15.63 -0.03 23.76
C GLN A 112 15.12 1.37 24.16
N GLN A 113 14.94 2.26 23.18
CA GLN A 113 14.35 3.58 23.37
C GLN A 113 12.93 3.48 23.93
N GLN A 114 12.07 2.63 23.35
CA GLN A 114 10.71 2.41 23.87
C GLN A 114 10.69 1.90 25.31
N LYS A 115 11.59 0.96 25.66
CA LYS A 115 11.71 0.49 27.05
C LYS A 115 12.17 1.58 28.00
N ALA A 116 13.14 2.40 27.58
CA ALA A 116 13.63 3.52 28.38
C ALA A 116 12.54 4.58 28.57
N GLU A 117 11.80 4.91 27.53
CA GLU A 117 10.68 5.84 27.56
C GLU A 117 9.54 5.34 28.46
N ALA A 118 9.19 4.05 28.37
CA ALA A 118 8.18 3.45 29.26
C ALA A 118 8.60 3.50 30.73
N LYS A 119 9.89 3.25 31.03
CA LYS A 119 10.43 3.38 32.40
C LYS A 119 10.32 4.83 32.89
N ARG A 120 10.75 5.80 32.08
CA ARG A 120 10.66 7.24 32.40
C ARG A 120 9.22 7.67 32.63
N LYS A 121 8.29 7.24 31.77
CA LYS A 121 6.85 7.53 31.91
C LYS A 121 6.25 6.91 33.17
N ALA A 122 6.72 5.75 33.60
CA ALA A 122 6.24 5.07 34.80
C ALA A 122 6.81 5.67 36.10
N THR A 123 8.00 6.28 36.04
CA THR A 123 8.57 7.01 37.18
C THR A 123 8.13 8.48 37.10
N PRO A 124 7.26 8.99 37.99
CA PRO A 124 6.92 10.41 38.00
C PRO A 124 8.09 11.22 38.55
N VAL A 125 9.13 11.39 37.73
CA VAL A 125 10.30 12.19 38.04
C VAL A 125 10.01 13.61 37.56
N VAL A 126 9.78 14.52 38.51
CA VAL A 126 9.71 15.96 38.24
C VAL A 126 11.10 16.40 37.78
N GLY A 127 11.28 16.62 36.47
CA GLY A 127 12.51 17.20 35.90
C GLY A 127 13.27 16.39 34.85
N ASP A 128 12.72 15.29 34.32
CA ASP A 128 13.35 14.58 33.20
C ASP A 128 13.44 15.50 31.95
N LEU A 129 14.65 15.92 31.56
CA LEU A 129 14.89 16.80 30.40
C LEU A 129 14.92 16.06 29.06
N HIS A 130 15.02 14.74 29.09
CA HIS A 130 15.16 13.90 27.91
C HIS A 130 14.00 14.00 26.90
N PRO A 131 12.72 14.11 27.33
CA PRO A 131 11.60 14.35 26.41
C PRO A 131 11.72 15.67 25.63
N LEU A 132 12.34 16.70 26.21
CA LEU A 132 12.58 17.97 25.51
C LEU A 132 13.67 17.81 24.45
N MET A 133 14.73 17.06 24.74
CA MET A 133 15.80 16.79 23.78
C MET A 133 15.31 15.94 22.60
N ASP A 134 14.49 14.92 22.86
CA ASP A 134 13.94 14.03 21.83
C ASP A 134 12.91 14.73 20.93
N ALA A 135 12.25 15.77 21.44
CA ALA A 135 11.33 16.61 20.67
C ALA A 135 12.03 17.61 19.73
N LEU A 136 13.35 17.77 19.84
CA LEU A 136 14.10 18.67 18.97
C LEU A 136 14.58 17.93 17.70
N PRO A 137 14.49 18.56 16.51
CA PRO A 137 15.05 17.98 15.30
C PRO A 137 16.56 17.79 15.39
N GLU A 138 17.07 16.66 14.90
CA GLU A 138 18.51 16.47 14.73
C GLU A 138 19.04 17.40 13.61
N LEU A 139 20.31 17.82 13.70
CA LEU A 139 20.92 18.72 12.71
C LEU A 139 20.91 18.13 11.29
N SER A 140 21.02 16.80 11.18
CA SER A 140 20.84 16.02 9.94
C SER A 140 19.45 16.24 9.32
N ASP A 141 18.41 16.20 10.16
CA ASP A 141 17.03 16.42 9.75
C ASP A 141 16.80 17.88 9.34
N MET A 142 17.43 18.85 10.01
CA MET A 142 17.37 20.25 9.61
C MET A 142 18.00 20.50 8.23
N VAL A 143 19.15 19.89 7.95
CA VAL A 143 19.81 19.99 6.63
C VAL A 143 19.02 19.24 5.55
N ALA A 144 18.34 18.14 5.89
CA ALA A 144 17.46 17.43 4.98
C ALA A 144 16.13 18.18 4.74
N ALA A 145 15.59 18.83 5.76
CA ALA A 145 14.36 19.62 5.70
C ALA A 145 14.56 20.96 4.99
N SER A 146 15.73 21.61 5.11
CA SER A 146 16.02 22.84 4.36
C SER A 146 16.03 22.63 2.84
N LYS A 147 16.33 21.41 2.39
CA LYS A 147 16.24 20.99 0.97
C LYS A 147 14.82 20.66 0.52
N PHE A 148 13.87 20.51 1.45
CA PHE A 148 12.46 20.24 1.17
C PHE A 148 11.58 21.09 2.07
N CYS A 149 11.35 22.34 1.68
CA CYS A 149 10.30 23.16 2.29
C CYS A 149 8.93 22.52 1.98
N ARG A 150 8.48 21.62 2.85
CA ARG A 150 7.10 21.14 2.86
C ARG A 150 6.59 21.39 4.27
N HIS A 151 5.75 22.41 4.40
CA HIS A 151 4.99 22.69 5.61
C HIS A 151 4.36 21.39 6.13
N PRO A 152 4.42 21.12 7.45
CA PRO A 152 3.71 20.01 8.04
C PRO A 152 2.23 20.19 7.72
N LYS A 153 1.66 19.24 6.96
CA LYS A 153 0.23 19.23 6.68
C LYS A 153 -0.49 19.13 8.01
N THR A 154 -1.24 20.17 8.36
CA THR A 154 -2.27 20.09 9.39
C THR A 154 -3.11 18.84 9.13
N PRO A 155 -3.38 17.99 10.13
CA PRO A 155 -4.26 16.85 9.94
C PRO A 155 -5.67 17.39 9.78
N ALA A 156 -6.06 17.74 8.56
CA ALA A 156 -7.46 17.86 8.20
C ALA A 156 -8.09 16.51 8.58
N LYS A 157 -8.94 16.53 9.61
CA LYS A 157 -9.80 15.40 9.96
C LYS A 157 -10.63 15.10 8.72
N LYS A 158 -10.18 14.15 7.92
CA LYS A 158 -10.95 13.60 6.82
C LYS A 158 -12.24 13.09 7.45
N MET A 159 -13.34 13.79 7.23
CA MET A 159 -14.67 13.29 7.56
C MET A 159 -14.74 11.87 7.02
N LEU A 160 -14.98 10.93 7.95
CA LEU A 160 -15.33 9.53 7.78
C LEU A 160 -15.50 9.08 6.31
N LEU A 161 -14.40 8.96 5.57
CA LEU A 161 -14.38 8.07 4.42
C LEU A 161 -14.11 6.72 5.06
N THR A 162 -15.18 6.10 5.53
CA THR A 162 -15.23 4.78 6.16
C THR A 162 -14.11 3.94 5.57
N ASN A 163 -13.08 3.61 6.36
CA ASN A 163 -11.75 3.25 5.86
C ASN A 163 -11.82 2.18 4.76
N PHE A 164 -11.96 2.60 3.50
CA PHE A 164 -12.28 1.69 2.40
C PHE A 164 -11.17 0.64 2.26
N CYS A 165 -9.93 1.03 2.55
CA CYS A 165 -8.77 0.15 2.55
C CYS A 165 -8.83 -0.98 3.60
N GLN A 166 -9.54 -0.79 4.72
CA GLN A 166 -9.63 -1.75 5.83
C GLN A 166 -10.80 -2.74 5.67
N MET A 167 -11.74 -2.47 4.76
CA MET A 167 -12.92 -3.31 4.55
C MET A 167 -12.62 -4.60 3.76
N LYS A 168 -13.41 -5.65 4.05
CA LYS A 168 -13.42 -6.89 3.26
C LYS A 168 -13.92 -6.60 1.83
N SER A 169 -13.52 -7.42 0.85
CA SER A 169 -13.87 -7.24 -0.56
C SER A 169 -15.39 -7.19 -0.82
N THR A 170 -16.17 -8.05 -0.15
CA THR A 170 -17.63 -8.07 -0.25
C THR A 170 -18.27 -6.78 0.26
N GLN A 171 -17.76 -6.25 1.37
CA GLN A 171 -18.22 -4.99 1.94
C GLN A 171 -17.88 -3.80 1.02
N LYS A 172 -16.68 -3.79 0.40
CA LYS A 172 -16.34 -2.79 -0.63
C LYS A 172 -17.32 -2.82 -1.79
N ARG A 173 -17.66 -4.01 -2.29
CA ARG A 173 -18.66 -4.16 -3.36
C ARG A 173 -20.02 -3.61 -2.94
N GLN A 174 -20.48 -3.88 -1.73
CA GLN A 174 -21.75 -3.34 -1.22
C GLN A 174 -21.76 -1.81 -1.15
N VAL A 175 -20.69 -1.20 -0.62
CA VAL A 175 -20.55 0.27 -0.58
C VAL A 175 -20.62 0.85 -1.99
N LEU A 176 -19.88 0.28 -2.95
CA LEU A 176 -19.92 0.74 -4.34
C LEU A 176 -21.32 0.60 -4.97
N MET A 177 -22.03 -0.50 -4.69
CA MET A 177 -23.40 -0.68 -5.20
C MET A 177 -24.37 0.34 -4.62
N GLN A 178 -24.21 0.72 -3.35
CA GLN A 178 -25.01 1.78 -2.72
C GLN A 178 -24.72 3.15 -3.35
N GLU A 179 -23.44 3.48 -3.58
CA GLU A 179 -23.04 4.72 -4.26
C GLU A 179 -23.60 4.80 -5.69
N VAL A 180 -23.51 3.69 -6.45
CA VAL A 180 -24.08 3.60 -7.80
C VAL A 180 -25.60 3.78 -7.76
N ALA A 181 -26.30 3.13 -6.82
CA ALA A 181 -27.75 3.29 -6.67
C ALA A 181 -28.14 4.74 -6.30
N GLN A 182 -27.38 5.39 -5.42
CA GLN A 182 -27.58 6.78 -5.04
C GLN A 182 -27.36 7.72 -6.23
N PHE A 183 -26.31 7.48 -7.03
CA PHE A 183 -26.03 8.25 -8.23
C PHE A 183 -27.14 8.12 -9.28
N HIS A 184 -27.61 6.90 -9.56
CA HIS A 184 -28.73 6.67 -10.47
C HIS A 184 -30.01 7.34 -10.00
N LYS A 185 -30.28 7.33 -8.69
CA LYS A 185 -31.41 8.06 -8.11
C LYS A 185 -31.30 9.56 -8.44
N THR A 186 -30.16 10.19 -8.15
CA THR A 186 -29.95 11.62 -8.41
C THR A 186 -30.07 11.98 -9.89
N ILE A 187 -29.53 11.16 -10.81
CA ILE A 187 -29.69 11.40 -12.26
C ILE A 187 -31.14 11.19 -12.71
N SER A 188 -31.87 10.29 -12.07
CA SER A 188 -33.26 10.00 -12.43
C SER A 188 -34.22 11.09 -11.94
N ASP A 189 -33.84 11.84 -10.90
CA ASP A 189 -34.65 12.90 -10.32
C ASP A 189 -34.97 13.99 -11.37
N PRO A 190 -36.26 14.31 -11.60
CA PRO A 190 -36.66 15.25 -12.65
C PRO A 190 -36.14 16.68 -12.39
N LEU A 191 -35.99 17.05 -11.11
CA LEU A 191 -35.42 18.34 -10.71
C LEU A 191 -33.95 18.48 -11.13
N PHE A 192 -33.17 17.40 -10.99
CA PHE A 192 -31.78 17.37 -11.42
C PHE A 192 -31.65 17.39 -12.95
N LYS A 193 -32.57 16.73 -13.66
CA LYS A 193 -32.63 16.77 -15.13
C LYS A 193 -33.01 18.16 -15.67
N ALA A 194 -33.92 18.86 -15.01
CA ALA A 194 -34.36 20.18 -15.42
C ALA A 194 -33.28 21.25 -15.19
N SER A 195 -32.61 21.22 -14.04
CA SER A 195 -31.61 22.23 -13.67
C SER A 195 -30.54 21.64 -12.73
N PRO A 196 -29.46 21.04 -13.26
CA PRO A 196 -28.47 20.35 -12.43
C PRO A 196 -27.62 21.32 -11.58
N LEU A 197 -27.28 22.49 -12.13
CA LEU A 197 -26.41 23.46 -11.45
C LEU A 197 -27.08 24.08 -10.21
N THR A 198 -28.39 24.30 -10.24
CA THR A 198 -29.13 24.88 -9.11
C THR A 198 -29.22 23.87 -7.97
N VAL A 199 -29.54 22.61 -8.25
CA VAL A 199 -29.61 21.52 -7.26
C VAL A 199 -28.25 21.33 -6.58
N LEU A 200 -27.16 21.36 -7.35
CA LEU A 200 -25.81 21.30 -6.79
C LEU A 200 -25.49 22.53 -5.93
N GLY A 201 -25.85 23.74 -6.38
CA GLY A 201 -25.66 24.98 -5.63
C GLY A 201 -26.40 25.00 -4.29
N GLU A 202 -27.64 24.52 -4.26
CA GLU A 202 -28.43 24.35 -3.03
C GLU A 202 -27.78 23.34 -2.08
N HIS A 203 -27.32 22.19 -2.60
CA HIS A 203 -26.65 21.18 -1.79
C HIS A 203 -25.38 21.72 -1.12
N LEU A 204 -24.55 22.44 -1.87
CA LEU A 204 -23.32 23.07 -1.36
C LEU A 204 -23.65 24.14 -0.32
N SER A 205 -24.67 24.96 -0.56
CA SER A 205 -25.10 26.00 0.38
C SER A 205 -25.55 25.41 1.72
N LYS A 206 -26.33 24.31 1.69
CA LYS A 206 -26.74 23.57 2.89
C LYS A 206 -25.54 22.98 3.64
N ARG A 207 -24.56 22.40 2.93
CA ARG A 207 -23.31 21.89 3.53
C ARG A 207 -22.53 22.99 4.26
N LEU A 208 -22.36 24.15 3.62
CA LEU A 208 -21.62 25.27 4.22
C LEU A 208 -22.31 25.85 5.46
N GLN A 209 -23.65 25.87 5.47
CA GLN A 209 -24.42 26.30 6.65
C GLN A 209 -24.24 25.32 7.82
N LEU A 210 -24.30 24.00 7.58
CA LEU A 210 -24.10 22.99 8.61
C LEU A 210 -22.70 23.06 9.25
N GLU A 211 -21.66 23.30 8.45
CA GLU A 211 -20.30 23.51 8.97
C GLU A 211 -20.20 24.77 9.84
N ARG A 212 -20.90 25.84 9.47
CA ARG A 212 -20.95 27.10 10.24
C ARG A 212 -21.71 26.95 11.55
N GLU A 213 -22.79 26.18 11.56
CA GLU A 213 -23.62 25.95 12.75
C GLU A 213 -22.97 24.97 13.75
N GLY A 214 -21.79 24.43 13.44
CA GLY A 214 -21.00 23.62 14.36
C GLY A 214 -21.69 22.35 14.84
N LYS A 215 -22.81 21.94 14.22
CA LYS A 215 -23.49 20.69 14.55
C LYS A 215 -22.68 19.54 13.98
N PRO A 216 -22.09 18.67 14.82
CA PRO A 216 -21.54 17.43 14.34
C PRO A 216 -22.68 16.54 13.84
N PHE A 217 -22.39 15.79 12.78
CA PHE A 217 -23.19 14.63 12.37
C PHE A 217 -23.22 13.57 13.46
#